data_AF-A0A0M3J591-F1
#
_entry.id   AF-A0A0M3J591-F1
#
_cell.length_a   1.000
_cell.length_b   1.000
_cell.length_c   1.000
_cell.angle_alpha   90.00
_cell.angle_beta   90.00
_cell.angle_gamma   90.00
#
_symmetry.space_group_name_H-M   'P 1'
#
loop_
_entity.id
_entity.type
_entity.pdbx_description
1 polymer ?
#
loop_
_entity_poly.entity_id
_entity_poly.type
_entity_poly.pdbx_seq_one_letter_code
_entity_poly.pdbx_strand_id
1 'polypeptide(L)'
;LSTEWSFSVEMGSKVRSSFMTIIGGLSSTINSDRFVCLHPVGNTYGEICNWLRYESKSLKADNHQAHRWYVGIGECPGCNERGVDNFLQKLDPREWMNGLNSTTEIVTCILEITLVITAILITILIITKCLIPLIKFFICFTKPYKK
;
A
#
# COMPACT_ATOMS: atom_id res chain seq x y z
N LEU A 1 48.52 -6.82 15.48
CA LEU A 1 47.07 -6.92 15.23
C LEU A 1 46.68 -5.72 14.37
N SER A 2 45.89 -5.93 13.32
CA SER A 2 45.40 -4.82 12.48
C SER A 2 44.13 -4.25 13.10
N THR A 3 44.05 -2.93 13.21
CA THR A 3 42.82 -2.25 13.65
C THR A 3 41.77 -2.35 12.54
N GLU A 4 40.70 -3.09 12.77
CA GLU A 4 39.61 -3.26 11.79
C GLU A 4 38.71 -2.02 11.69
N TRP A 5 38.55 -1.31 12.82
CA TRP A 5 37.68 -0.15 12.93
C TRP A 5 38.12 0.76 14.08
N SER A 6 37.95 2.07 13.93
CA SER A 6 38.32 3.08 14.92
C SER A 6 37.28 4.17 15.01
N PHE A 7 37.09 4.73 16.19
CA PHE A 7 36.20 5.85 16.45
C PHE A 7 36.85 6.83 17.43
N SER A 8 36.35 8.06 17.46
CA SER A 8 36.75 9.08 18.42
C SER A 8 35.51 9.63 19.13
N VAL A 9 35.63 9.88 20.44
CA VAL A 9 34.58 10.49 21.24
C VAL A 9 35.12 11.74 21.90
N GLU A 10 34.43 12.85 21.71
CA GLU A 10 34.73 14.10 22.38
C GLU A 10 33.90 14.22 23.66
N MET A 11 34.57 14.45 24.79
CA MET A 11 33.91 14.79 26.06
C MET A 11 33.74 16.31 26.12
N GLY A 12 32.51 16.78 26.34
CA GLY A 12 32.23 18.22 26.41
C GLY A 12 32.99 18.95 27.53
N SER A 13 33.02 20.28 27.45
CA SER A 13 33.87 21.15 28.29
C SER A 13 33.62 21.12 29.81
N LYS A 14 32.53 20.50 30.28
CA LYS A 14 32.24 20.36 31.71
C LYS A 14 32.63 18.97 32.20
N VAL A 15 33.69 18.92 33.01
CA VAL A 15 34.15 17.70 33.68
C VAL A 15 33.03 17.20 34.61
N ARG A 16 32.36 16.12 34.22
CA ARG A 16 31.45 15.37 35.08
C ARG A 16 32.19 14.15 35.62
N SER A 17 31.85 13.73 36.84
CA SER A 17 32.41 12.51 37.45
C SER A 17 32.07 11.23 36.68
N SER A 18 31.06 11.27 35.81
CA SER A 18 30.71 10.20 34.89
C SER A 18 30.27 10.75 33.53
N PHE A 19 30.64 10.02 32.46
CA PHE A 19 30.28 10.33 31.08
C PHE A 19 29.82 9.03 30.41
N MET A 20 28.69 9.09 29.71
CA MET A 20 28.13 7.98 28.95
C MET A 20 27.80 8.48 27.54
N THR A 21 28.19 7.73 26.53
CA THR A 21 27.89 8.00 25.12
C THR A 21 27.48 6.72 24.41
N ILE A 22 26.77 6.88 23.31
CA ILE A 22 26.39 5.78 22.41
C ILE A 22 27.08 6.03 21.08
N ILE A 23 27.84 5.05 20.62
CA ILE A 23 28.53 5.11 19.33
C ILE A 23 27.65 4.38 18.31
N GLY A 24 27.12 5.13 17.35
CA GLY A 24 26.38 4.59 16.22
C GLY A 24 27.29 4.21 15.06
N GLY A 25 26.77 3.39 14.12
CA GLY A 25 27.45 3.14 12.85
C GLY A 25 28.66 2.21 12.95
N LEU A 26 28.55 1.11 13.71
CA LEU A 26 29.55 0.04 13.68
C LEU A 26 29.69 -0.53 12.26
N SER A 27 30.92 -0.87 11.88
CA SER A 27 31.17 -1.54 10.60
C SER A 27 30.43 -2.87 10.52
N SER A 28 29.88 -3.18 9.34
CA SER A 28 29.20 -4.46 9.07
C SER A 28 30.13 -5.68 9.16
N THR A 29 31.44 -5.47 9.21
CA THR A 29 32.45 -6.53 9.38
C THR A 29 32.48 -7.09 10.81
N ILE A 30 31.97 -6.35 11.80
CA ILE A 30 31.99 -6.76 13.21
C ILE A 30 30.78 -7.68 13.49
N ASN A 31 31.03 -8.98 13.58
CA ASN A 31 29.99 -10.02 13.73
C ASN A 31 30.22 -10.97 14.91
N SER A 32 31.16 -10.67 15.81
CA SER A 32 31.55 -11.50 16.94
C SER A 32 32.23 -10.66 18.01
N ASP A 33 32.49 -11.23 19.18
CA ASP A 33 33.15 -10.56 20.30
C ASP A 33 34.46 -9.89 19.84
N ARG A 34 34.72 -8.68 20.35
CA ARG A 34 35.91 -7.91 19.97
C ARG A 34 36.62 -7.35 21.18
N PHE A 35 37.94 -7.35 21.10
CA PHE A 35 38.79 -6.66 22.05
C PHE A 35 38.87 -5.18 21.65
N VAL A 36 38.35 -4.31 22.52
CA VAL A 36 38.25 -2.87 22.25
C VAL A 36 39.11 -2.12 23.26
N CYS A 37 39.93 -1.21 22.75
CA CYS A 37 40.79 -0.34 23.54
C CYS A 37 40.39 1.11 23.34
N LEU A 38 40.32 1.87 24.44
CA LEU A 38 40.12 3.31 24.44
C LEU A 38 41.43 3.99 24.83
N HIS A 39 41.88 4.90 23.97
CA HIS A 39 43.10 5.67 24.18
C HIS A 39 42.75 7.14 24.42
N PRO A 40 43.18 7.74 25.54
CA PRO A 40 43.06 9.18 25.71
C PRO A 40 43.99 9.91 24.74
N VAL A 41 43.50 10.99 24.15
CA VAL A 41 44.29 11.82 23.23
C VAL A 41 45.52 12.35 23.98
N GLY A 42 46.71 12.08 23.43
CA GLY A 42 47.98 12.54 24.00
C GLY A 42 48.59 11.64 25.07
N ASN A 43 47.96 10.52 25.46
CA ASN A 43 48.58 9.53 26.35
C ASN A 43 48.34 8.10 25.86
N THR A 44 49.34 7.51 25.20
CA THR A 44 49.29 6.15 24.67
C THR A 44 49.38 5.05 25.73
N TYR A 45 49.82 5.38 26.95
CA TYR A 45 49.96 4.40 28.05
C TYR A 45 48.71 4.33 28.94
N GLY A 46 47.79 5.28 28.80
CA GLY A 46 46.52 5.30 29.54
C GLY A 46 45.43 4.48 28.87
N GLU A 47 45.78 3.47 28.06
CA GLU A 47 44.80 2.67 27.35
C GLU A 47 43.99 1.81 28.32
N ILE A 48 42.69 1.75 28.09
CA ILE A 48 41.80 0.82 28.80
C ILE A 48 41.21 -0.11 27.76
N CYS A 49 41.52 -1.40 27.87
CA CYS A 49 41.05 -2.41 26.96
C CYS A 49 40.11 -3.39 27.66
N ASN A 50 39.06 -3.81 26.96
CA ASN A 50 38.16 -4.84 27.45
C ASN A 50 37.59 -5.67 26.29
N TRP A 51 37.24 -6.92 26.60
CA TRP A 51 36.45 -7.76 25.69
C TRP A 51 35.00 -7.33 25.75
N LEU A 52 34.46 -6.91 24.61
CA LEU A 52 33.05 -6.60 24.45
C LEU A 52 32.35 -7.76 23.76
N ARG A 53 31.29 -8.25 24.40
CA ARG A 53 30.45 -9.32 23.86
C ARG A 53 29.57 -8.77 22.74
N TYR A 54 29.52 -9.48 21.63
CA TYR A 54 28.63 -9.16 20.52
C TYR A 54 27.25 -9.76 20.77
N GLU A 55 26.24 -8.90 20.75
CA GLU A 55 24.84 -9.29 20.82
C GLU A 55 24.10 -8.79 19.59
N SER A 56 23.80 -9.68 18.66
CA SER A 56 22.87 -9.41 17.56
C SER A 56 21.49 -9.93 17.92
N LYS A 57 20.53 -9.02 18.02
CA LYS A 57 19.13 -9.41 17.96
C LYS A 57 18.72 -9.38 16.49
N SER A 58 18.40 -10.56 15.92
CA SER A 58 17.72 -10.57 14.64
C SER A 58 16.53 -9.65 14.76
N LEU A 59 16.36 -8.73 13.80
CA LEU A 59 15.06 -8.14 13.60
C LEU A 59 14.12 -9.33 13.53
N LYS A 60 13.11 -9.35 14.41
CA LYS A 60 12.01 -10.28 14.18
C LYS A 60 11.61 -9.95 12.75
N ALA A 61 11.63 -10.95 11.88
CA ALA A 61 10.76 -10.89 10.74
C ALA A 61 9.38 -10.76 11.38
N ASP A 62 8.98 -9.52 11.64
CA ASP A 62 7.58 -9.26 11.80
C ASP A 62 7.03 -9.84 10.52
N ASN A 63 6.21 -10.87 10.67
CA ASN A 63 5.55 -11.51 9.56
C ASN A 63 4.50 -10.54 9.00
N HIS A 64 4.85 -9.27 8.80
CA HIS A 64 4.62 -8.55 7.57
C HIS A 64 5.29 -9.27 6.38
N GLN A 65 5.11 -10.60 6.27
CA GLN A 65 4.61 -11.12 5.02
C GLN A 65 3.43 -10.21 4.72
N ALA A 66 3.60 -9.27 3.79
CA ALA A 66 2.47 -8.62 3.15
C ALA A 66 1.46 -9.75 2.93
N HIS A 67 0.34 -9.70 3.65
CA HIS A 67 -0.55 -10.84 3.83
C HIS A 67 -0.58 -11.60 2.51
N ARG A 68 -0.07 -12.85 2.49
CA ARG A 68 -0.35 -13.72 1.36
C ARG A 68 -1.85 -13.57 1.18
N TRP A 69 -2.30 -13.09 0.02
CA TRP A 69 -3.71 -13.02 -0.30
C TRP A 69 -4.21 -14.45 -0.23
N TYR A 70 -4.70 -14.84 0.93
CA TYR A 70 -5.40 -16.08 1.11
C TYR A 70 -6.83 -15.72 0.78
N VAL A 71 -7.40 -16.42 -0.19
CA VAL A 71 -8.83 -16.34 -0.46
C VAL A 71 -9.50 -17.08 0.68
N GLY A 72 -9.63 -16.41 1.82
CA GLY A 72 -10.50 -16.85 2.88
C GLY A 72 -11.93 -16.75 2.38
N ILE A 73 -12.74 -17.77 2.64
CA ILE A 73 -14.19 -17.60 2.65
C ILE A 73 -14.44 -16.70 3.87
N GLY A 74 -14.49 -15.39 3.64
CA GLY A 74 -14.93 -14.46 4.67
C GLY A 74 -16.37 -14.82 5.04
N GLU A 75 -16.71 -14.72 6.33
CA GLU A 75 -18.11 -14.66 6.75
C GLU A 75 -18.69 -13.31 6.32
N CYS A 76 -18.90 -13.15 5.02
CA CYS A 76 -19.69 -12.06 4.47
C CYS A 76 -20.90 -12.66 3.75
N PRO A 77 -22.13 -12.27 4.13
CA PRO A 77 -23.33 -12.76 3.47
C PRO A 77 -23.28 -12.37 1.99
N GLY A 78 -23.39 -13.33 1.07
CA GLY A 78 -23.37 -13.06 -0.38
C GLY A 78 -22.00 -13.10 -1.06
N CYS A 79 -20.89 -13.28 -0.35
CA CYS A 79 -19.56 -13.23 -0.97
C CYS A 79 -19.18 -14.54 -1.64
N ASN A 80 -18.69 -14.46 -2.88
CA ASN A 80 -18.27 -15.61 -3.70
C ASN A 80 -19.37 -16.65 -3.98
N GLU A 81 -20.63 -16.33 -3.72
CA GLU A 81 -21.77 -17.17 -4.05
C GLU A 81 -21.94 -17.25 -5.57
N ARG A 82 -21.49 -18.36 -6.17
CA ARG A 82 -21.73 -18.71 -7.57
C ARG A 82 -22.91 -19.66 -7.63
N GLY A 83 -23.94 -19.32 -8.42
CA GLY A 83 -25.11 -20.19 -8.61
C GLY A 83 -26.29 -19.45 -9.22
N VAL A 84 -27.22 -20.22 -9.81
CA VAL A 84 -28.47 -19.70 -10.37
C VAL A 84 -29.40 -19.15 -9.28
N ASP A 85 -29.35 -19.73 -8.07
CA ASP A 85 -30.21 -19.32 -6.96
C ASP A 85 -29.84 -17.91 -6.45
N ASN A 86 -28.54 -17.58 -6.36
CA ASN A 86 -28.09 -16.23 -6.02
C ASN A 86 -28.42 -15.22 -7.13
N PHE A 87 -28.36 -15.63 -8.40
CA PHE A 87 -28.81 -14.79 -9.50
C PHE A 87 -30.31 -14.47 -9.39
N LEU A 88 -31.14 -15.46 -9.07
CA LEU A 88 -32.58 -15.27 -8.87
C LEU A 88 -32.89 -14.41 -7.64
N GLN A 89 -32.16 -14.58 -6.53
CA GLN A 89 -32.29 -13.71 -5.36
C GLN A 89 -31.93 -12.25 -5.67
N LYS A 90 -30.87 -12.01 -6.45
CA LYS A 90 -30.50 -10.66 -6.90
C LYS A 90 -31.49 -10.05 -7.90
N LEU A 91 -32.35 -10.86 -8.51
CA LEU A 91 -33.44 -10.37 -9.37
C LEU A 91 -34.71 -10.01 -8.58
N ASP A 92 -34.78 -10.31 -7.28
CA ASP A 92 -35.91 -9.94 -6.44
C ASP A 92 -35.88 -8.44 -6.10
N PRO A 93 -36.87 -7.64 -6.55
CA PRO A 93 -36.95 -6.21 -6.25
C PRO A 93 -36.99 -5.89 -4.76
N ARG A 94 -37.42 -6.85 -3.94
CA ARG A 94 -37.48 -6.71 -2.47
C ARG A 94 -36.11 -6.63 -1.84
N GLU A 95 -35.12 -7.26 -2.47
CA GLU A 95 -33.75 -7.36 -1.96
C GLU A 95 -32.86 -6.20 -2.46
N TRP A 96 -33.26 -5.48 -3.51
CA TRP A 96 -32.43 -4.41 -4.12
C TRP A 96 -32.14 -3.23 -3.19
N MET A 97 -33.02 -2.98 -2.23
CA MET A 97 -32.90 -1.88 -1.29
C MET A 97 -32.42 -2.35 0.09
N ASN A 98 -32.12 -3.64 0.25
CA ASN A 98 -31.62 -4.18 1.51
C ASN A 98 -30.20 -3.67 1.75
N GLY A 99 -30.01 -2.98 2.89
CA GLY A 99 -28.73 -2.41 3.29
C GLY A 99 -28.63 -0.87 3.21
N LEU A 100 -29.68 -0.17 2.76
CA LEU A 100 -29.76 1.29 2.83
C LEU A 100 -30.17 1.75 4.23
N ASN A 101 -29.20 1.86 5.13
CA ASN A 101 -29.44 2.22 6.54
C ASN A 101 -29.13 3.69 6.85
N SER A 102 -28.46 4.39 5.93
CA SER A 102 -28.09 5.81 6.09
C SER A 102 -28.81 6.71 5.07
N THR A 103 -29.18 7.91 5.50
CA THR A 103 -29.72 8.96 4.61
C THR A 103 -28.77 9.28 3.45
N THR A 104 -27.46 9.18 3.68
CA THR A 104 -26.44 9.39 2.64
C THR A 104 -26.45 8.29 1.57
N GLU A 105 -26.70 7.04 1.95
CA GLU A 105 -26.79 5.89 1.04
C GLU A 105 -28.04 5.98 0.16
N ILE A 106 -29.17 6.44 0.71
CA ILE A 106 -30.41 6.64 -0.04
C ILE A 106 -30.23 7.75 -1.09
N VAL A 107 -29.62 8.88 -0.70
CA VAL A 107 -29.39 10.02 -1.62
C VAL A 107 -28.43 9.62 -2.75
N THR A 108 -27.37 8.88 -2.44
CA THR A 108 -26.41 8.40 -3.44
C THR A 108 -27.06 7.39 -4.39
N CYS A 109 -27.86 6.45 -3.89
CA CYS A 109 -28.63 5.51 -4.71
C CYS A 109 -29.56 6.24 -5.71
N ILE A 110 -30.32 7.25 -5.24
CA ILE A 110 -31.19 8.05 -6.13
C ILE A 110 -30.36 8.74 -7.21
N LEU A 111 -29.25 9.37 -6.83
CA LEU A 111 -28.37 10.06 -7.77
C LEU A 111 -27.80 9.12 -8.84
N GLU A 112 -27.37 7.93 -8.44
CA GLU A 112 -26.87 6.89 -9.36
C GLU A 112 -27.94 6.45 -10.35
N ILE A 113 -29.15 6.14 -9.88
CA ILE A 113 -30.29 5.77 -10.74
C ILE A 113 -30.58 6.90 -11.75
N THR A 114 -30.57 8.15 -11.30
CA THR A 114 -30.85 9.32 -12.14
C THR A 114 -29.79 9.51 -13.23
N LEU A 115 -28.51 9.32 -12.87
CA LEU A 115 -27.39 9.38 -13.82
C LEU A 115 -27.48 8.28 -14.88
N VAL A 116 -27.80 7.05 -14.47
CA VAL A 116 -27.95 5.93 -15.40
C VAL A 116 -29.09 6.18 -16.40
N ILE A 117 -30.26 6.64 -15.93
CA ILE A 117 -31.39 6.97 -16.81
C ILE A 117 -30.99 8.08 -17.80
N THR A 118 -30.31 9.12 -17.32
CA THR A 118 -29.88 10.23 -18.16
C THR A 118 -28.87 9.79 -19.22
N ALA A 119 -27.90 8.94 -18.84
CA ALA A 119 -26.93 8.36 -19.77
C ALA A 119 -27.60 7.50 -20.87
N ILE A 120 -28.60 6.70 -20.50
CA ILE A 120 -29.39 5.90 -21.46
C ILE A 120 -30.13 6.82 -22.44
N LEU A 121 -30.80 7.86 -21.95
CA LEU A 121 -31.53 8.81 -22.80
C LEU A 121 -30.59 9.55 -23.77
N ILE A 122 -29.44 10.02 -23.29
CA ILE A 122 -28.41 10.65 -24.13
C ILE A 122 -27.95 9.69 -25.22
N THR A 123 -27.69 8.43 -24.85
CA THR A 123 -27.25 7.40 -25.81
C THR A 123 -28.30 7.17 -26.89
N ILE A 124 -29.58 7.05 -26.52
CA ILE A 124 -30.70 6.90 -27.45
C ILE A 124 -30.81 8.13 -28.38
N LEU A 125 -30.66 9.33 -27.85
CA LEU A 125 -30.69 10.56 -28.64
C LEU A 125 -29.53 10.62 -29.64
N ILE A 126 -28.31 10.28 -29.24
CA ILE A 126 -27.15 10.23 -30.13
C ILE A 126 -27.39 9.22 -31.25
N ILE A 127 -27.86 8.01 -30.93
CA ILE A 127 -28.13 6.98 -31.94
C ILE A 127 -29.21 7.46 -32.90
N THR A 128 -30.35 7.92 -32.38
CA THR A 128 -31.53 8.24 -33.20
C THR A 128 -31.41 9.55 -33.98
N LYS A 129 -30.79 10.57 -33.40
CA LYS A 129 -30.72 11.93 -33.97
C LYS A 129 -29.39 12.25 -34.62
N CYS A 130 -28.31 11.55 -34.31
CA CYS A 130 -27.00 11.79 -34.92
C CYS A 130 -26.59 10.63 -35.83
N LEU A 131 -26.55 9.39 -35.33
CA LEU A 131 -26.01 8.26 -36.10
C LEU A 131 -26.95 7.82 -37.25
N ILE A 132 -28.24 7.62 -36.99
CA ILE A 132 -29.21 7.22 -38.03
C ILE A 132 -29.24 8.20 -39.23
N PRO A 133 -29.34 9.53 -39.04
CA PRO A 133 -29.35 10.45 -40.18
C PRO A 133 -28.00 10.50 -40.91
N LEU A 134 -26.87 10.41 -40.21
CA LEU A 134 -25.55 10.34 -40.84
C LEU A 134 -25.41 9.08 -41.69
N ILE A 135 -25.82 7.91 -41.19
CA ILE A 135 -25.79 6.65 -41.95
C ILE A 135 -26.69 6.73 -43.18
N LYS A 136 -27.91 7.29 -43.05
CA LYS A 136 -28.79 7.52 -44.20
C LYS A 136 -28.17 8.45 -45.24
N PHE A 137 -27.51 9.52 -44.80
CA PHE A 137 -26.82 10.45 -45.68
C PHE A 137 -25.66 9.79 -46.41
N PHE A 138 -24.79 9.05 -45.70
CA PHE A 138 -23.69 8.29 -46.30
C PHE A 138 -24.18 7.27 -47.35
N ILE A 139 -25.24 6.50 -47.04
CA ILE A 139 -25.81 5.53 -47.99
C ILE A 139 -26.38 6.23 -49.24
N CYS A 140 -26.99 7.41 -49.08
CA CYS A 140 -27.53 8.18 -50.22
C CYS A 140 -26.43 8.66 -51.18
N PHE A 141 -25.27 9.08 -50.66
CA PHE A 141 -24.11 9.49 -51.47
C PHE A 141 -23.43 8.33 -52.20
N THR A 142 -23.53 7.11 -51.67
CA THR A 142 -22.90 5.92 -52.28
C THR A 142 -23.71 5.30 -53.42
N LYS A 143 -24.92 5.79 -53.74
CA LYS A 143 -25.65 5.32 -54.93
C LYS A 143 -25.01 5.94 -56.18
N PRO A 144 -24.35 5.15 -57.06
CA PRO A 144 -23.83 5.69 -58.31
C PRO A 144 -25.00 6.13 -59.17
N TYR A 145 -24.90 7.34 -59.73
CA TYR A 145 -25.83 7.87 -60.72
C TYR A 145 -25.87 6.88 -61.90
N LYS A 146 -26.98 6.16 -62.07
CA LYS A 146 -27.17 5.32 -63.26
C LYS A 146 -27.27 6.25 -64.46
N LYS A 147 -26.22 6.28 -65.27
CA LYS A 147 -26.18 6.92 -66.58
C LYS A 147 -26.83 6.02 -67.61
#